data_AF-A0A8J5N5A0-F1
#
_entry.id   AF-A0A8J5N5A0-F1
#
_cell.length_a   1.000
_cell.length_b   1.000
_cell.length_c   1.000
_cell.angle_alpha   90.00
_cell.angle_beta   90.00
_cell.angle_gamma   90.00
#
_symmetry.space_group_name_H-M   'P 1'
#
loop_
_entity.id
_entity.type
_entity.pdbx_description
1 polymer ?
#
loop_
_entity_poly.entity_id
_entity_poly.type
_entity_poly.pdbx_seq_one_letter_code
_entity_poly.pdbx_strand_id
1 'polypeptide(L)'
;MQGEGNVILNSTCEVHWPNVGGSIEEYYRRTIYVPYMDSLIQSLESRFGESNTPYFHIFALHPREMQQTERDEFKHIVSSVKEMYGIDNLVEEALAWYDVQKHKPLDDNSLGMIELVKQTTLFPAVRLAILIALTLPATSCTVERSFSTLRKVKTWLRSTISDKRLSGLCMLSVHRDKVNSQKTELMNRVIDNFGRDPRRLQFLFQE
;
A
#
# COMPACT_ATOMS: atom_id res chain seq x y z
N MET A 1 55.81 -21.41 -6.34
CA MET A 1 55.97 -20.18 -7.14
C MET A 1 54.70 -20.05 -7.95
N GLN A 2 53.71 -19.27 -7.49
CA GLN A 2 53.57 -17.83 -7.79
C GLN A 2 53.63 -17.62 -9.30
N GLY A 3 52.51 -17.38 -9.98
CA GLY A 3 51.83 -16.07 -10.01
C GLY A 3 52.34 -15.39 -11.29
N GLU A 4 51.51 -15.00 -12.26
CA GLU A 4 50.64 -13.83 -12.18
C GLU A 4 49.46 -13.98 -13.14
N GLY A 5 48.26 -13.80 -12.62
CA GLY A 5 47.05 -13.62 -13.41
C GLY A 5 46.92 -12.15 -13.79
N ASN A 6 46.85 -11.88 -15.09
CA ASN A 6 46.42 -10.59 -15.60
C ASN A 6 44.92 -10.69 -15.89
N VAL A 7 44.11 -10.18 -14.95
CA VAL A 7 42.66 -10.08 -15.09
C VAL A 7 42.37 -8.88 -15.98
N ILE A 8 42.15 -9.14 -17.27
CA ILE A 8 41.52 -8.14 -18.14
C ILE A 8 40.01 -8.23 -17.89
N LEU A 9 39.49 -7.13 -17.34
CA LEU A 9 38.06 -6.86 -17.15
C LEU A 9 37.38 -6.82 -18.52
N ASN A 10 36.83 -7.95 -18.95
CA ASN A 10 35.88 -7.94 -20.07
C ASN A 10 34.52 -7.47 -19.53
N SER A 11 34.32 -6.16 -19.68
CA SER A 11 33.03 -5.51 -19.79
C SER A 11 32.02 -6.44 -20.46
N THR A 12 30.96 -6.77 -19.75
CA THR A 12 29.89 -7.66 -20.19
C THR A 12 29.37 -7.23 -21.55
N CYS A 13 29.67 -8.05 -22.56
CA CYS A 13 29.16 -7.93 -23.91
C CYS A 13 27.63 -7.84 -23.89
N GLU A 14 27.13 -6.75 -24.46
CA GLU A 14 25.75 -6.64 -24.95
C GLU A 14 25.47 -7.82 -25.89
N VAL A 15 24.61 -8.74 -25.45
CA VAL A 15 24.05 -9.77 -26.32
C VAL A 15 23.05 -9.11 -27.25
N HIS A 16 23.55 -8.63 -28.39
CA HIS A 16 22.74 -8.22 -29.53
C HIS A 16 22.07 -9.48 -30.11
N TRP A 17 20.80 -9.70 -29.78
CA TRP A 17 19.98 -10.69 -30.48
C TRP A 17 19.73 -10.17 -31.90
N PRO A 18 20.22 -10.84 -32.95
CA PRO A 18 19.99 -10.41 -34.32
C PRO A 18 18.55 -10.76 -34.65
N ASN A 19 17.67 -9.77 -34.83
CA ASN A 19 16.50 -9.78 -35.74
C ASN A 19 15.40 -8.75 -35.41
N VAL A 20 15.62 -7.77 -34.53
CA VAL A 20 14.73 -6.58 -34.51
C VAL A 20 15.40 -5.50 -35.33
N GLY A 21 15.06 -5.42 -36.63
CA GLY A 21 15.44 -4.29 -37.46
C GLY A 21 14.79 -3.01 -36.91
N GLY A 22 15.56 -2.21 -36.19
CA GLY A 22 15.12 -0.97 -35.56
C GLY A 22 16.22 -0.36 -34.69
N SER A 23 16.12 0.95 -34.43
CA SER A 23 16.96 1.65 -33.46
C SER A 23 16.86 0.97 -32.08
N ILE A 24 17.90 1.10 -31.24
CA ILE A 24 17.90 0.65 -29.84
C ILE A 24 16.64 1.14 -29.09
N GLU A 25 16.18 2.35 -29.41
CA GLU A 25 14.94 2.94 -28.90
C GLU A 25 13.70 2.11 -29.25
N GLU A 26 13.63 1.57 -30.46
CA GLU A 26 12.48 0.80 -30.93
C GLU A 26 12.41 -0.58 -30.29
N TYR A 27 13.57 -1.19 -30.01
CA TYR A 27 13.67 -2.41 -29.21
C TYR A 27 13.11 -2.20 -27.80
N TYR A 28 13.56 -1.16 -27.09
CA TYR A 28 13.09 -0.87 -25.73
C TYR A 28 11.60 -0.49 -25.70
N ARG A 29 11.13 0.25 -26.71
CA ARG A 29 9.72 0.62 -26.85
C ARG A 29 8.83 -0.61 -26.99
N ARG A 30 9.20 -1.57 -27.86
CA ARG A 30 8.41 -2.78 -28.11
C ARG A 30 8.51 -3.81 -26.99
N THR A 31 9.67 -3.96 -26.36
CA THR A 31 9.93 -5.04 -25.40
C THR A 31 9.58 -4.66 -23.96
N ILE A 32 9.76 -3.39 -23.58
CA ILE A 32 9.57 -2.94 -22.19
C ILE A 32 8.39 -1.99 -22.09
N TYR A 33 8.40 -0.90 -22.86
CA TYR A 33 7.45 0.18 -22.66
C TYR A 33 6.02 -0.24 -22.97
N VAL A 34 5.77 -0.77 -24.17
CA VAL A 34 4.40 -1.17 -24.59
C VAL A 34 3.82 -2.25 -23.67
N PRO A 35 4.51 -3.38 -23.37
CA PRO A 35 3.99 -4.39 -22.45
C PRO A 35 3.74 -3.86 -21.03
N TYR A 36 4.57 -2.93 -20.56
CA TYR A 36 4.36 -2.30 -19.26
C TYR A 36 3.12 -1.40 -19.26
N MET A 37 2.91 -0.60 -20.30
CA MET A 37 1.71 0.23 -20.44
C MET A 37 0.45 -0.63 -20.57
N ASP A 38 0.49 -1.71 -21.36
CA ASP A 38 -0.61 -2.66 -21.47
C ASP A 38 -0.91 -3.33 -20.12
N SER A 39 0.13 -3.71 -19.37
CA SER A 39 -0.02 -4.25 -18.02
C SER A 39 -0.66 -3.24 -17.05
N LEU A 40 -0.34 -1.96 -17.16
CA LEU A 40 -0.96 -0.90 -16.35
C LEU A 40 -2.43 -0.72 -16.71
N ILE A 41 -2.75 -0.67 -18.01
CA ILE A 41 -4.13 -0.59 -18.51
C ILE A 41 -4.93 -1.78 -18.01
N GLN A 42 -4.43 -3.01 -18.21
CA GLN A 42 -5.08 -4.23 -17.76
C GLN A 42 -5.29 -4.26 -16.24
N SER A 43 -4.34 -3.71 -15.47
CA SER A 43 -4.47 -3.60 -14.01
C SER A 43 -5.54 -2.60 -13.60
N LEU A 44 -5.65 -1.47 -14.31
CA LEU A 44 -6.70 -0.47 -14.07
C LEU A 44 -8.07 -1.02 -14.45
N GLU A 45 -8.19 -1.67 -15.60
CA GLU A 45 -9.42 -2.31 -16.06
C GLU A 45 -9.86 -3.44 -15.12
N SER A 46 -8.93 -4.28 -14.67
CA SER A 46 -9.22 -5.31 -13.67
C SER A 46 -9.67 -4.69 -12.35
N ARG A 47 -9.02 -3.61 -11.90
CA ARG A 47 -9.32 -2.97 -10.61
C ARG A 47 -10.65 -2.21 -10.60
N PHE A 48 -11.00 -1.53 -11.69
CA PHE A 48 -12.22 -0.71 -11.82
C PHE A 48 -13.30 -1.37 -12.68
N GLY A 49 -13.14 -2.66 -13.01
CA GLY A 49 -14.14 -3.43 -13.76
C GLY A 49 -15.41 -3.67 -12.95
N GLU A 50 -16.47 -4.09 -13.67
CA GLU A 50 -17.82 -4.28 -13.12
C GLU A 50 -17.89 -5.28 -11.95
N SER A 51 -16.99 -6.25 -11.92
CA SER A 51 -16.88 -7.23 -10.83
C SER A 51 -16.44 -6.60 -9.50
N ASN A 52 -15.70 -5.49 -9.55
CA ASN A 52 -15.15 -4.81 -8.38
C ASN A 52 -15.96 -3.57 -7.98
N THR A 53 -17.01 -3.21 -8.73
CA THR A 53 -17.93 -2.12 -8.39
C THR A 53 -18.57 -2.24 -6.99
N PRO A 54 -18.93 -3.45 -6.48
CA PRO A 54 -19.46 -3.59 -5.12
C PRO A 54 -18.49 -3.10 -4.02
N TYR A 55 -17.18 -3.18 -4.24
CA TYR A 55 -16.17 -2.67 -3.30
C TYR A 55 -16.30 -1.16 -3.12
N PHE A 56 -16.67 -0.45 -4.19
CA PHE A 56 -16.80 1.00 -4.22
C PHE A 56 -18.20 1.49 -3.82
N HIS A 57 -19.20 0.62 -3.73
CA HIS A 57 -20.55 0.97 -3.26
C HIS A 57 -20.54 1.57 -1.85
N ILE A 58 -19.52 1.30 -1.04
CA ILE A 58 -19.35 1.92 0.28
C ILE A 58 -19.22 3.44 0.21
N PHE A 59 -18.77 4.00 -0.93
CA PHE A 59 -18.71 5.45 -1.15
C PHE A 59 -20.09 6.08 -1.38
N ALA A 60 -21.14 5.29 -1.67
CA ALA A 60 -22.52 5.78 -1.73
C ALA A 60 -23.02 6.29 -0.37
N LEU A 61 -22.33 5.95 0.73
CA LEU A 61 -22.58 6.53 2.06
C LEU A 61 -22.22 8.01 2.16
N HIS A 62 -21.60 8.58 1.13
CA HIS A 62 -21.29 10.00 1.07
C HIS A 62 -22.55 10.82 0.71
N PRO A 63 -22.83 11.93 1.43
CA PRO A 63 -24.03 12.76 1.24
C PRO A 63 -24.24 13.26 -0.20
N ARG A 64 -23.16 13.45 -0.96
CA ARG A 64 -23.23 13.82 -2.39
C ARG A 64 -23.86 12.74 -3.28
N GLU A 65 -23.57 11.48 -3.01
CA GLU A 65 -24.15 10.35 -3.76
C GLU A 65 -25.59 10.11 -3.29
N MET A 66 -25.85 10.27 -1.99
CA MET A 66 -27.20 10.16 -1.40
C MET A 66 -28.19 11.17 -1.96
N GLN A 67 -27.75 12.38 -2.34
CA GLN A 67 -28.62 13.37 -2.97
C GLN A 67 -29.01 13.01 -4.40
N GLN A 68 -28.22 12.18 -5.08
CA GLN A 68 -28.42 11.80 -6.48
C GLN A 68 -29.19 10.47 -6.62
N THR A 69 -29.22 9.64 -5.58
CA THR A 69 -29.88 8.32 -5.60
C THR A 69 -31.23 8.31 -4.91
N GLU A 70 -32.15 7.50 -5.43
CA GLU A 70 -33.44 7.23 -4.80
C GLU A 70 -33.27 6.30 -3.59
N ARG A 71 -34.20 6.38 -2.63
CA ARG A 71 -34.14 5.64 -1.37
C ARG A 71 -34.11 4.12 -1.56
N ASP A 72 -34.88 3.59 -2.51
CA ASP A 72 -34.94 2.15 -2.77
C ASP A 72 -33.67 1.63 -3.45
N GLU A 73 -33.11 2.40 -4.39
CA GLU A 73 -31.82 2.11 -5.01
C GLU A 73 -30.69 2.13 -3.98
N PHE A 74 -30.67 3.14 -3.11
CA PHE A 74 -29.71 3.23 -2.01
C PHE A 74 -29.78 2.01 -1.07
N LYS A 75 -30.99 1.53 -0.75
CA LYS A 75 -31.17 0.33 0.07
C LYS A 75 -30.56 -0.92 -0.58
N HIS A 76 -30.70 -1.08 -1.89
CA HIS A 76 -30.06 -2.17 -2.62
C HIS A 76 -28.53 -2.08 -2.55
N ILE A 77 -27.97 -0.89 -2.75
CA ILE A 77 -26.53 -0.64 -2.69
C ILE A 77 -25.98 -0.99 -1.29
N VAL A 78 -26.64 -0.51 -0.22
CA VAL A 78 -26.21 -0.77 1.16
C VAL A 78 -26.36 -2.24 1.54
N SER A 79 -27.36 -2.94 0.99
CA SER A 79 -27.51 -4.38 1.20
C SER A 79 -26.32 -5.15 0.65
N SER A 80 -25.85 -4.79 -0.55
CA SER A 80 -24.62 -5.36 -1.13
C SER A 80 -23.38 -5.04 -0.29
N VAL A 81 -23.28 -3.82 0.26
CA VAL A 81 -22.16 -3.43 1.16
C VAL A 81 -22.19 -4.24 2.46
N LYS A 82 -23.38 -4.48 3.02
CA LYS A 82 -23.55 -5.31 4.22
C LYS A 82 -23.05 -6.74 3.97
N GLU A 83 -23.48 -7.37 2.89
CA GLU A 83 -23.08 -8.74 2.54
C GLU A 83 -21.57 -8.85 2.32
N MET A 84 -21.00 -7.82 1.71
CA MET A 84 -19.59 -7.78 1.36
C MET A 84 -18.64 -7.58 2.54
N TYR A 85 -18.94 -6.62 3.41
CA TYR A 85 -18.06 -6.24 4.53
C TYR A 85 -18.49 -6.88 5.87
N GLY A 86 -19.63 -7.57 5.92
CA GLY A 86 -20.12 -8.25 7.11
C GLY A 86 -20.50 -7.30 8.25
N ILE A 87 -21.06 -6.13 7.92
CA ILE A 87 -21.41 -5.10 8.92
C ILE A 87 -22.86 -5.27 9.36
N ASP A 88 -23.06 -5.65 10.63
CA ASP A 88 -24.39 -5.78 11.22
C ASP A 88 -25.09 -4.42 11.35
N ASN A 89 -26.43 -4.42 11.22
CA ASN A 89 -27.31 -3.25 11.30
C ASN A 89 -27.03 -2.09 10.32
N LEU A 90 -26.16 -2.29 9.31
CA LEU A 90 -25.79 -1.23 8.37
C LEU A 90 -26.99 -0.68 7.58
N VAL A 91 -27.90 -1.54 7.13
CA VAL A 91 -29.04 -1.13 6.27
C VAL A 91 -29.95 -0.14 7.01
N GLU A 92 -30.35 -0.46 8.24
CA GLU A 92 -31.26 0.38 9.02
C GLU A 92 -30.60 1.71 9.43
N GLU A 93 -29.34 1.66 9.90
CA GLU A 93 -28.61 2.87 10.25
C GLU A 93 -28.31 3.75 9.03
N ALA A 94 -28.01 3.15 7.88
CA ALA A 94 -27.75 3.89 6.64
C ALA A 94 -29.00 4.57 6.11
N LEU A 95 -30.18 3.95 6.24
CA LEU A 95 -31.45 4.59 5.87
C LEU A 95 -31.76 5.79 6.78
N ALA A 96 -31.58 5.64 8.09
CA ALA A 96 -31.73 6.76 9.01
C ALA A 96 -30.73 7.89 8.72
N TRP A 97 -29.49 7.53 8.38
CA TRP A 97 -28.47 8.48 7.96
C TRP A 97 -28.83 9.19 6.64
N TYR A 98 -29.38 8.46 5.66
CA TYR A 98 -29.87 9.03 4.39
C TYR A 98 -30.94 10.09 4.65
N ASP A 99 -31.91 9.81 5.52
CA ASP A 99 -32.99 10.75 5.86
C ASP A 99 -32.45 12.02 6.54
N VAL A 100 -31.46 11.88 7.43
CA VAL A 100 -30.80 13.03 8.11
C VAL A 100 -30.01 13.90 7.12
N GLN A 101 -29.32 13.29 6.15
CA GLN A 101 -28.45 14.01 5.22
C GLN A 101 -29.19 14.64 4.04
N LYS A 102 -30.31 14.04 3.60
CA LYS A 102 -31.09 14.54 2.46
C LYS A 102 -31.59 15.97 2.62
N HIS A 103 -31.88 16.38 3.85
CA HIS A 103 -32.41 17.71 4.16
C HIS A 103 -31.34 18.75 4.50
N LYS A 104 -30.07 18.35 4.58
CA LYS A 104 -28.97 19.26 4.94
C LYS A 104 -28.41 19.92 3.67
N PRO A 105 -28.31 21.26 3.62
CA PRO A 105 -27.62 21.91 2.51
C PRO A 105 -26.15 21.46 2.53
N LEU A 106 -25.68 20.91 1.41
CA LEU A 106 -24.26 20.68 1.23
C LEU A 106 -23.61 22.05 1.04
N ASP A 107 -22.72 22.44 1.96
CA ASP A 107 -21.78 23.50 1.69
C ASP A 107 -20.84 23.01 0.56
N ASP A 108 -20.63 23.85 -0.45
CA ASP A 108 -19.85 23.53 -1.67
C ASP A 108 -18.39 23.16 -1.33
N ASN A 109 -17.96 23.51 -0.12
CA ASN A 109 -16.75 22.98 0.48
C ASN A 109 -16.95 21.51 0.90
N SER A 110 -16.85 20.62 -0.09
CA SER A 110 -16.83 19.15 0.00
C SER A 110 -16.57 18.65 1.42
N LEU A 111 -17.61 18.21 2.12
CA LEU A 111 -17.49 17.64 3.44
C LEU A 111 -16.56 16.43 3.33
N GLY A 112 -15.28 16.59 3.68
CA GLY A 112 -14.31 15.51 3.52
C GLY A 112 -14.76 14.28 4.31
N MET A 113 -14.46 13.07 3.81
CA MET A 113 -14.84 11.82 4.49
C MET A 113 -14.44 11.78 5.97
N ILE A 114 -13.39 12.52 6.36
CA ILE A 114 -12.95 12.68 7.76
C ILE A 114 -13.93 13.49 8.61
N GLU A 115 -14.54 14.53 8.04
CA GLU A 115 -15.54 15.35 8.74
C GLU A 115 -16.86 14.59 8.91
N LEU A 116 -17.19 13.72 7.93
CA LEU A 116 -18.27 12.76 8.04
C LEU A 116 -18.13 11.79 9.22
N VAL A 117 -16.91 11.34 9.53
CA VAL A 117 -16.67 10.47 10.71
C VAL A 117 -17.05 11.17 12.01
N LYS A 118 -16.95 12.50 12.09
CA LYS A 118 -17.35 13.25 13.30
C LYS A 118 -18.86 13.39 13.43
N GLN A 119 -19.58 13.45 12.32
CA GLN A 119 -21.04 13.58 12.30
C GLN A 119 -21.77 12.24 12.52
N THR A 120 -21.09 11.11 12.28
CA THR A 120 -21.64 9.75 12.41
C THR A 120 -21.44 9.14 13.79
N THR A 121 -21.19 9.94 14.83
CA THR A 121 -21.04 9.46 16.21
C THR A 121 -22.27 8.74 16.75
N LEU A 122 -23.45 9.05 16.22
CA LEU A 122 -24.73 8.41 16.56
C LEU A 122 -25.03 7.13 15.75
N PHE A 123 -24.25 6.84 14.70
CA PHE A 123 -24.46 5.72 13.77
C PHE A 123 -23.19 4.87 13.69
N PRO A 124 -22.96 3.94 14.63
CA PRO A 124 -21.73 3.18 14.72
C PRO A 124 -21.45 2.30 13.50
N ALA A 125 -22.46 1.71 12.87
CA ALA A 125 -22.29 0.87 11.68
C ALA A 125 -21.92 1.71 10.45
N VAL A 126 -22.58 2.86 10.28
CA VAL A 126 -22.27 3.81 9.19
C VAL A 126 -20.87 4.40 9.39
N ARG A 127 -20.50 4.74 10.62
CA ARG A 127 -19.14 5.20 10.95
C ARG A 127 -18.08 4.16 10.61
N LEU A 128 -18.31 2.90 10.95
CA LEU A 128 -17.40 1.81 10.61
C LEU A 128 -17.25 1.68 9.09
N ALA A 129 -18.36 1.73 8.35
CA ALA A 129 -18.32 1.67 6.89
C ALA A 129 -17.54 2.86 6.27
N ILE A 130 -17.73 4.08 6.78
CA ILE A 130 -16.96 5.26 6.34
C ILE A 130 -15.47 5.11 6.67
N LEU A 131 -15.12 4.55 7.83
CA LEU A 131 -13.73 4.25 8.18
C LEU A 131 -13.12 3.23 7.22
N ILE A 132 -13.86 2.17 6.88
CA ILE A 132 -13.43 1.19 5.87
C ILE A 132 -13.21 1.89 4.53
N ALA A 133 -14.14 2.74 4.09
CA ALA A 133 -14.01 3.54 2.88
C ALA A 133 -12.76 4.44 2.89
N LEU A 134 -12.42 5.04 4.03
CA LEU A 134 -11.20 5.84 4.22
C LEU A 134 -9.91 5.00 4.18
N THR A 135 -9.97 3.73 4.61
CA THR A 135 -8.83 2.82 4.54
C THR A 135 -8.65 2.18 3.17
N LEU A 136 -9.68 2.15 2.33
CA LEU A 136 -9.56 1.69 0.95
C LEU A 136 -8.56 2.61 0.24
N PRO A 137 -7.45 2.07 -0.28
CA PRO A 137 -6.41 2.90 -0.88
C PRO A 137 -6.93 3.47 -2.21
N ALA A 138 -7.53 4.66 -2.19
CA ALA A 138 -7.90 5.38 -3.40
C ALA A 138 -6.66 5.75 -4.24
N THR A 139 -5.48 5.87 -3.61
CA THR A 139 -4.21 6.26 -4.26
C THR A 139 -3.03 5.39 -3.81
N SER A 140 -2.00 5.32 -4.65
CA SER A 140 -0.75 4.56 -4.45
C SER A 140 0.21 5.15 -3.42
N CYS A 141 -0.19 6.14 -2.61
CA CYS A 141 0.74 6.86 -1.72
C CYS A 141 1.44 5.96 -0.69
N THR A 142 0.82 4.86 -0.25
CA THR A 142 1.45 3.89 0.68
C THR A 142 2.65 3.19 0.03
N VAL A 143 2.54 2.92 -1.26
CA VAL A 143 3.58 2.31 -2.09
C VAL A 143 4.74 3.30 -2.27
N GLU A 144 4.46 4.58 -2.49
CA GLU A 144 5.48 5.64 -2.61
C GLU A 144 6.29 5.86 -1.33
N ARG A 145 5.66 5.86 -0.16
CA ARG A 145 6.36 5.94 1.13
C ARG A 145 7.30 4.74 1.32
N SER A 146 6.82 3.54 0.96
CA SER A 146 7.59 2.29 1.07
C SER A 146 8.76 2.26 0.08
N PHE A 147 8.56 2.71 -1.16
CA PHE A 147 9.63 2.81 -2.16
C PHE A 147 10.64 3.92 -1.86
N SER A 148 10.19 5.05 -1.31
CA SER A 148 11.08 6.14 -0.87
C SER A 148 11.96 5.70 0.29
N THR A 149 11.40 5.00 1.28
CA THR A 149 12.20 4.42 2.37
C THR A 149 13.14 3.32 1.86
N LEU A 150 12.68 2.44 0.98
CA LEU A 150 13.52 1.45 0.31
C LEU A 150 14.69 2.09 -0.43
N ARG A 151 14.47 3.19 -1.15
CA ARG A 151 15.52 3.94 -1.85
C ARG A 151 16.54 4.57 -0.90
N LYS A 152 16.13 4.95 0.32
CA LYS A 152 17.05 5.44 1.37
C LYS A 152 17.85 4.30 2.01
N VAL A 153 17.25 3.13 2.20
CA VAL A 153 17.89 1.96 2.82
C VAL A 153 18.84 1.26 1.84
N LYS A 154 18.44 1.16 0.57
CA LYS A 154 19.22 0.56 -0.53
C LYS A 154 20.17 1.61 -1.10
N THR A 155 21.33 1.72 -0.47
CA THR A 155 22.43 2.56 -0.97
C THR A 155 23.35 1.78 -1.90
N TRP A 156 24.09 2.49 -2.76
CA TRP A 156 25.04 1.88 -3.70
C TRP A 156 26.09 1.00 -2.99
N LEU A 157 26.54 1.41 -1.80
CA LEU A 157 27.48 0.66 -0.96
C LEU A 157 26.87 -0.61 -0.30
N ARG A 158 25.54 -0.81 -0.40
CA ARG A 158 24.81 -1.96 0.14
C ARG A 158 24.14 -2.79 -0.95
N SER A 159 24.72 -2.82 -2.15
CA SER A 159 24.16 -3.49 -3.34
C SER A 159 24.02 -5.01 -3.21
N THR A 160 24.77 -5.65 -2.30
CA THR A 160 24.79 -7.12 -2.09
C THR A 160 23.97 -7.59 -0.87
N ILE A 161 23.10 -6.75 -0.32
CA ILE A 161 22.27 -7.12 0.84
C ILE A 161 21.19 -8.14 0.45
N SER A 162 20.96 -9.15 1.29
CA SER A 162 19.87 -10.12 1.07
C SER A 162 18.49 -9.50 1.28
N ASP A 163 17.49 -9.98 0.54
CA ASP A 163 16.12 -9.44 0.58
C ASP A 163 15.51 -9.49 1.99
N LYS A 164 15.78 -10.57 2.75
CA LYS A 164 15.33 -10.70 4.15
C LYS A 164 15.86 -9.57 5.02
N ARG A 165 17.15 -9.24 4.89
CA ARG A 165 17.79 -8.18 5.67
C ARG A 165 17.34 -6.80 5.20
N LEU A 166 17.13 -6.62 3.90
CA LEU A 166 16.59 -5.39 3.32
C LEU A 166 15.18 -5.09 3.83
N SER A 167 14.29 -6.09 3.76
CA SER A 167 12.92 -5.98 4.26
C SER A 167 12.89 -5.62 5.76
N GLY A 168 13.71 -6.28 6.58
CA GLY A 168 13.83 -5.95 8.01
C GLY A 168 14.30 -4.52 8.27
N LEU A 169 15.30 -4.02 7.53
CA LEU A 169 15.76 -2.63 7.64
C LEU A 169 14.69 -1.63 7.18
N CYS A 170 13.97 -1.93 6.12
CA CYS A 170 12.84 -1.12 5.67
C CYS A 170 11.76 -1.02 6.74
N MET A 171 11.39 -2.15 7.36
CA MET A 171 10.39 -2.19 8.43
C MET A 171 10.80 -1.34 9.63
N LEU A 172 12.07 -1.43 10.05
CA LEU A 172 12.63 -0.60 11.11
C LEU A 172 12.63 0.90 10.74
N SER A 173 12.87 1.22 9.47
CA SER A 173 12.90 2.61 9.00
C SER A 173 11.51 3.25 8.89
N VAL A 174 10.50 2.48 8.46
CA VAL A 174 9.10 2.93 8.36
C VAL A 174 8.51 3.15 9.75
N HIS A 175 8.81 2.27 10.69
CA HIS A 175 8.29 2.33 12.06
C HIS A 175 9.30 2.92 13.06
N ARG A 176 10.13 3.88 12.62
CA ARG A 176 11.21 4.46 13.42
C ARG A 176 10.74 4.99 14.79
N ASP A 177 9.56 5.60 14.85
CA ASP A 177 9.03 6.16 16.10
C ASP A 177 8.72 5.08 17.13
N LYS A 178 8.16 3.94 16.69
CA LYS A 178 7.88 2.78 17.53
C LYS A 178 9.17 2.06 17.96
N VAL A 179 10.16 1.99 17.07
CA VAL A 179 11.48 1.45 17.39
C VAL A 179 12.19 2.31 18.43
N ASN A 180 12.09 3.63 18.32
CA ASN A 180 12.69 4.56 19.27
C ASN A 180 12.01 4.51 20.64
N SER A 181 10.68 4.39 20.71
CA SER A 181 9.96 4.30 21.98
C SER A 181 10.26 3.01 22.75
N GLN A 182 10.49 1.90 22.06
CA GLN A 182 10.82 0.59 22.65
C GLN A 182 12.30 0.21 22.52
N LYS A 183 13.19 1.19 22.37
CA LYS A 183 14.60 0.95 22.03
C LYS A 183 15.32 0.03 23.01
N THR A 184 15.13 0.25 24.31
CA THR A 184 15.78 -0.52 25.38
C THR A 184 15.34 -1.97 25.39
N GLU A 185 14.03 -2.22 25.28
CA GLU A 185 13.44 -3.55 25.20
C GLU A 185 13.92 -4.31 23.96
N LEU A 186 13.92 -3.66 22.79
CA LEU A 186 14.41 -4.24 21.55
C LEU A 186 15.90 -4.59 21.65
N MET A 187 16.71 -3.75 22.26
CA MET A 187 18.15 -3.98 22.42
C MET A 187 18.42 -5.21 23.30
N ASN A 188 17.70 -5.34 24.42
CA ASN A 188 17.81 -6.51 25.29
C ASN A 188 17.40 -7.80 24.57
N ARG A 189 16.28 -7.79 23.83
CA ARG A 189 15.85 -8.96 23.02
C ARG A 189 16.88 -9.34 21.96
N VAL A 190 17.52 -8.35 21.35
CA VAL A 190 18.59 -8.58 20.36
C VAL A 190 19.80 -9.20 21.04
N ILE A 191 20.21 -8.71 22.21
CA ILE A 191 21.31 -9.27 23.01
C ILE A 191 21.01 -10.71 23.40
N ASP A 192 19.82 -10.99 23.93
CA ASP A 192 19.40 -12.35 24.31
C ASP A 192 19.40 -13.30 23.12
N ASN A 193 18.88 -12.87 21.97
CA ASN A 193 18.89 -13.68 20.75
C ASN A 193 20.32 -13.93 20.24
N PHE A 194 21.21 -12.94 20.35
CA PHE A 194 22.61 -13.11 19.99
C PHE A 194 23.39 -13.98 20.98
N GLY A 195 23.00 -13.99 22.26
CA GLY A 195 23.59 -14.84 23.29
C GLY A 195 23.15 -16.30 23.25
N ARG A 196 21.98 -16.59 22.65
CA ARG A 196 21.50 -17.96 22.40
C ARG A 196 22.23 -18.67 21.27
N ASP A 197 22.82 -17.92 20.35
CA ASP A 197 23.54 -18.48 19.21
C ASP A 197 25.00 -18.72 19.63
N PRO A 198 25.48 -19.98 19.71
CA PRO A 198 26.81 -20.32 20.22
C PRO A 198 27.87 -19.95 19.19
N ARG A 199 28.10 -18.66 18.98
CA ARG A 199 29.18 -18.15 18.14
C ARG A 199 30.44 -18.03 18.99
N ARG A 200 31.58 -18.39 18.40
CA ARG A 200 32.92 -18.24 18.99
C ARG A 200 33.30 -16.76 19.08
N LEU A 201 32.72 -16.02 20.02
CA LEU A 201 33.14 -14.66 20.36
C LEU A 201 33.57 -14.66 21.83
N GLN A 202 34.87 -14.59 22.06
CA GLN A 202 35.43 -14.33 23.39
C GLN A 202 35.26 -12.84 23.69
N PHE A 203 34.34 -12.51 24.59
CA PHE A 203 34.26 -11.17 25.15
C PHE A 203 35.35 -11.03 26.21
N LEU A 204 36.46 -10.38 25.84
CA LEU A 204 37.49 -9.97 26.79
C LEU A 204 36.98 -8.72 27.51
N PHE A 205 36.37 -8.92 28.68
CA PHE A 205 36.17 -7.83 29.62
C PHE A 205 37.45 -7.73 30.47
N GLN A 206 38.14 -6.60 30.36
CA GLN A 206 39.30 -6.29 31.18
C GLN A 206 38.79 -5.46 32.37
N GLU A 207 38.97 -5.98 33.58
CA GLU A 207 38.61 -5.34 34.85
C GLU A 207 39.36 -4.03 35.10
#